data_AF-A0AAD1UCS6-F1
#
_entry.id   AF-A0AAD1UCS6-F1
#
_cell.length_a   1.000
_cell.length_b   1.000
_cell.length_c   1.000
_cell.angle_alpha   90.00
_cell.angle_beta   90.00
_cell.angle_gamma   90.00
#
_symmetry.space_group_name_H-M   'P 1'
#
loop_
_entity.id
_entity.type
_entity.pdbx_description
1 polymer ?
#
loop_
_entity_poly.entity_id
_entity_poly.type
_entity_poly.pdbx_seq_one_letter_code
_entity_poly.pdbx_strand_id
1 'polypeptide(L)'
;MEVKLTPEQLEDTITALKTDKKKRTRGQLDTIMSYLKKLPLFEEDISDLNSQRGLYHTLNALALNIQYEKCEKGQIAIEYESTGKTFYIIVKGSVTVYIPDNRPNISRIVTQRRATFKTSLEQHEEMKFIDMGHLGPGRNFGERACLTGKPRMARIQCNEECHFAIVRRNDYRTIIGALHQQKKTALAEFLKQMPFISHWSITHLSKLSEIVEKTALIRNQYLIKEKEPLKYIYIIRSGEFETFKTFPKVDQELKKRDYDQKVLKPMLRVSRLCSPQAKKNHKNALTNALFVSPRMKIFFNLPKTRRISLGSLSKGQIVSENDAHGSKISTVAVKCRSSAGEVYRIAMNDFLSYLKRDPDAWQKFSEHSKAKDKEIIARVSNYRKQFRNFSSKNRLQPKNLKSFLRNLNPNELDVRRTMREIVKNKNNSFTNMETKTMNSQIREKRMSLFTTQASFRNLHTSEKRLRTSMKRSRQKRKTLLMARTSRNFAEFDN
;
A
#
# COMPACT_ATOMS: atom_id res chain seq x y z
N MET A 1 17.69 -6.08 14.04
CA MET A 1 18.32 -5.86 15.36
C MET A 1 19.02 -7.15 15.73
N GLU A 2 20.34 -7.11 15.91
CA GLU A 2 21.10 -8.24 16.46
C GLU A 2 20.82 -8.32 17.96
N VAL A 3 20.73 -9.54 18.49
CA VAL A 3 20.53 -9.78 19.92
C VAL A 3 21.83 -9.42 20.63
N LYS A 4 21.82 -8.33 21.40
CA LYS A 4 22.97 -7.90 22.20
C LYS A 4 23.01 -8.70 23.51
N LEU A 5 23.76 -9.80 23.52
CA LEU A 5 24.16 -10.51 24.75
C LEU A 5 25.60 -10.10 25.10
N THR A 6 25.90 -10.06 26.40
CA THR A 6 27.30 -10.06 26.83
C THR A 6 27.92 -11.44 26.55
N PRO A 7 29.25 -11.54 26.37
CA PRO A 7 29.91 -12.83 26.20
C PRO A 7 29.59 -13.83 27.32
N GLU A 8 29.52 -13.35 28.56
CA GLU A 8 29.12 -14.14 29.74
C GLU A 8 27.69 -14.67 29.62
N GLN A 9 26.71 -13.81 29.30
CA GLN A 9 25.32 -14.23 29.11
C GLN A 9 25.17 -15.25 27.99
N LEU A 10 25.96 -15.12 26.93
CA LEU A 10 25.98 -16.07 25.82
C LEU A 10 26.48 -17.45 26.28
N GLU A 11 27.59 -17.48 27.01
CA GLU A 11 28.19 -18.72 27.49
C GLU A 11 27.30 -19.42 28.54
N ASP A 12 26.68 -18.66 29.45
CA ASP A 12 25.69 -19.16 30.39
C ASP A 12 24.47 -19.76 29.68
N THR A 13 24.00 -19.09 28.62
CA THR A 13 22.88 -19.58 27.81
C THR A 13 23.23 -20.89 27.12
N ILE A 14 24.42 -20.99 26.50
CA ILE A 14 24.89 -22.21 25.86
C ILE A 14 25.04 -23.33 26.89
N THR A 15 25.58 -23.05 28.07
CA THR A 15 25.75 -24.01 29.17
C THR A 15 24.40 -24.52 29.68
N ALA A 16 23.42 -23.64 29.86
CA ALA A 16 22.06 -24.00 30.22
C ALA A 16 21.37 -24.86 29.15
N LEU A 17 21.57 -24.53 27.86
CA LEU A 17 21.00 -25.29 26.74
C LEU A 17 21.61 -26.69 26.61
N LYS A 18 22.93 -26.83 26.82
CA LYS A 18 23.66 -28.11 26.82
C LYS A 18 23.20 -29.06 27.94
N THR A 19 22.68 -28.52 29.05
CA THR A 19 22.10 -29.33 30.11
C THR A 19 20.85 -30.04 29.60
N ASP A 20 20.74 -31.35 29.85
CA ASP A 20 19.58 -32.15 29.47
C ASP A 20 18.28 -31.48 29.97
N LYS A 21 17.28 -31.37 29.10
CA LYS A 21 16.06 -30.61 29.38
C LYS A 21 15.31 -31.09 30.63
N LYS A 22 15.45 -32.37 31.04
CA LYS A 22 14.84 -32.91 32.27
C LYS A 22 15.64 -32.59 33.54
N LYS A 23 16.91 -32.19 33.40
CA LYS A 23 17.84 -31.92 34.50
C LYS A 23 18.14 -30.44 34.71
N ARG A 24 17.50 -29.55 33.94
CA ARG A 24 17.73 -28.10 34.04
C ARG A 24 17.25 -27.56 35.38
N THR A 25 18.09 -26.77 36.03
CA THR A 25 17.72 -26.05 37.25
C THR A 25 16.81 -24.86 36.94
N ARG A 26 16.13 -24.33 37.95
CA ARG A 26 15.31 -23.11 37.79
C ARG A 26 16.13 -21.93 37.25
N GLY A 27 17.34 -21.73 37.75
CA GLY A 27 18.24 -20.69 37.26
C GLY A 27 18.61 -20.87 35.77
N GLN A 28 18.86 -22.10 35.33
CA GLN A 28 19.12 -22.37 33.92
C GLN A 28 17.89 -22.11 33.02
N LEU A 29 16.69 -22.46 33.49
CA LEU A 29 15.44 -22.14 32.79
C LEU A 29 15.25 -20.62 32.69
N ASP A 30 15.50 -19.88 33.78
CA ASP A 30 15.41 -18.42 33.80
C ASP A 30 16.43 -17.78 32.83
N THR A 31 17.66 -18.31 32.75
CA THR A 31 18.67 -17.88 31.76
C THR A 31 18.17 -18.10 30.32
N ILE A 32 17.63 -19.28 30.01
CA ILE A 32 17.08 -19.57 28.69
C ILE A 32 15.89 -18.66 28.38
N MET A 33 14.96 -18.47 29.32
CA MET A 33 13.81 -17.58 29.12
C MET A 33 14.23 -16.13 28.89
N SER A 34 15.22 -15.65 29.65
CA SER A 34 15.80 -14.31 29.49
C SER A 34 16.41 -14.12 28.09
N TYR A 35 17.12 -15.13 27.59
CA TYR A 35 17.60 -15.15 26.21
C TYR A 35 16.47 -15.14 25.19
N LEU A 36 15.51 -16.08 25.29
CA LEU A 36 14.40 -16.21 24.35
C LEU A 36 13.58 -14.92 24.25
N LYS A 37 13.34 -14.23 25.38
CA LYS A 37 12.61 -12.95 25.42
C LYS A 37 13.28 -11.85 24.57
N LYS A 38 14.60 -11.88 24.40
CA LYS A 38 15.35 -10.90 23.60
C LYS A 38 15.33 -11.20 22.10
N LEU A 39 14.82 -12.37 21.68
CA LEU A 39 14.81 -12.75 20.27
C LEU A 39 13.76 -11.96 19.48
N PRO A 40 14.07 -11.52 18.24
CA PRO A 40 13.11 -10.85 17.36
C PRO A 40 11.85 -11.69 17.08
N LEU A 41 11.95 -13.02 17.17
CA LEU A 41 10.84 -13.95 17.02
C LEU A 41 9.71 -13.68 18.03
N PHE A 42 10.11 -13.34 19.26
CA PHE A 42 9.24 -13.12 20.41
C PHE A 42 9.08 -11.63 20.74
N GLU A 43 9.56 -10.75 19.87
CA GLU A 43 9.32 -9.32 19.96
C GLU A 43 7.82 -9.07 19.72
N GLU A 44 7.13 -8.68 20.79
CA GLU A 44 5.70 -8.40 20.81
C GLU A 44 5.44 -7.00 21.36
N ASP A 45 4.27 -6.47 21.00
CA ASP A 45 3.77 -5.21 21.51
C ASP A 45 3.27 -5.47 22.95
N ILE A 46 4.17 -5.32 23.93
CA ILE A 46 4.00 -5.70 25.35
C ILE A 46 2.92 -4.84 26.07
N SER A 47 2.21 -3.96 25.35
CA SER A 47 1.22 -3.06 25.93
C SER A 47 -0.05 -3.75 26.46
N ASP A 48 -0.34 -4.99 26.04
CA ASP A 48 -1.48 -5.77 26.53
C ASP A 48 -1.05 -6.84 27.57
N LEU A 49 -1.64 -6.78 28.77
CA LEU A 49 -1.43 -7.72 29.88
C LEU A 49 -1.75 -9.18 29.50
N ASN A 50 -2.75 -9.41 28.64
CA ASN A 50 -3.09 -10.76 28.19
C ASN A 50 -2.02 -11.31 27.25
N SER A 51 -1.47 -10.43 26.40
CA SER A 51 -0.36 -10.77 25.53
C SER A 51 0.92 -11.05 26.34
N GLN A 52 1.16 -10.30 27.44
CA GLN A 52 2.28 -10.58 28.35
C GLN A 52 2.20 -11.96 29.02
N ARG A 53 1.02 -12.34 29.53
CA ARG A 53 0.82 -13.67 30.13
C ARG A 53 0.99 -14.79 29.10
N GLY A 54 0.39 -14.63 27.92
CA GLY A 54 0.55 -15.59 26.81
C GLY A 54 2.01 -15.77 26.37
N LEU A 55 2.75 -14.66 26.29
CA LEU A 55 4.17 -14.69 25.97
C LEU A 55 4.98 -15.41 27.05
N TYR A 56 4.75 -15.13 28.33
CA TYR A 56 5.44 -15.83 29.43
C TYR A 56 5.21 -17.34 29.38
N HIS A 57 3.95 -17.78 29.21
CA HIS A 57 3.63 -19.21 29.08
C HIS A 57 4.32 -19.86 27.88
N THR A 58 4.38 -19.16 26.75
CA THR A 58 5.08 -19.64 25.55
C THR A 58 6.57 -19.78 25.80
N LEU A 59 7.21 -18.76 26.37
CA LEU A 59 8.65 -18.77 26.67
C LEU A 59 9.01 -19.86 27.68
N ASN A 60 8.19 -20.06 28.70
CA ASN A 60 8.37 -21.12 29.69
C ASN A 60 8.25 -22.51 29.03
N ALA A 61 7.19 -22.74 28.26
CA ALA A 61 7.02 -24.00 27.53
C ALA A 61 8.17 -24.28 26.56
N LEU A 62 8.73 -23.25 25.92
CA LEU A 62 9.92 -23.37 25.08
C LEU A 62 11.16 -23.72 25.89
N ALA A 63 11.43 -23.01 26.98
CA ALA A 63 12.61 -23.26 27.81
C ALA A 63 12.65 -24.71 28.33
N LEU A 64 11.47 -25.29 28.61
CA LEU A 64 11.32 -26.70 29.01
C LEU A 64 11.55 -27.70 27.87
N ASN A 65 11.30 -27.33 26.61
CA ASN A 65 11.31 -28.27 25.48
C ASN A 65 12.47 -28.08 24.50
N ILE A 66 13.14 -26.94 24.51
CA ILE A 66 14.25 -26.61 23.62
C ILE A 66 15.47 -27.49 23.90
N GLN A 67 16.17 -27.94 22.85
CA GLN A 67 17.39 -28.75 22.97
C GLN A 67 18.57 -28.00 22.34
N TYR A 68 19.79 -28.42 22.67
CA TYR A 68 21.01 -27.88 22.09
C TYR A 68 21.50 -28.75 20.94
N GLU A 69 22.01 -28.11 19.88
CA GLU A 69 22.73 -28.78 18.78
C GLU A 69 23.96 -27.94 18.38
N LYS A 70 25.08 -28.61 18.12
CA LYS A 70 26.32 -27.99 17.63
C LYS A 70 26.55 -28.40 16.18
N CYS A 71 27.05 -27.49 15.35
CA CYS A 71 27.41 -27.77 13.97
C CYS A 71 28.72 -27.05 13.63
N GLU A 72 29.67 -27.77 13.05
CA GLU A 72 31.01 -27.25 12.75
C GLU A 72 31.01 -26.38 11.47
N LYS A 73 32.07 -25.60 11.29
CA LYS A 73 32.27 -24.81 10.07
C LYS A 73 32.21 -25.71 8.83
N GLY A 74 31.47 -25.27 7.83
CA GLY A 74 31.31 -25.95 6.54
C GLY A 74 30.25 -27.05 6.52
N GLN A 75 29.78 -27.52 7.68
CA GLN A 75 28.75 -28.56 7.76
C GLN A 75 27.36 -28.03 7.33
N ILE A 76 26.54 -28.94 6.83
CA ILE A 76 25.18 -28.66 6.38
C ILE A 76 24.22 -28.96 7.53
N ALA A 77 23.66 -27.91 8.15
CA ALA A 77 22.67 -28.05 9.20
C ALA A 77 21.30 -28.53 8.67
N ILE A 78 20.97 -28.14 7.42
CA ILE A 78 19.77 -28.61 6.73
C ILE A 78 20.12 -28.87 5.28
N GLU A 79 19.84 -30.07 4.79
CA GLU A 79 19.97 -30.42 3.37
C GLU A 79 18.68 -30.08 2.61
N TYR A 80 18.82 -29.64 1.36
CA TYR A 80 17.70 -29.41 0.45
C TYR A 80 16.90 -30.70 0.25
N GLU A 81 15.57 -30.59 0.17
CA GLU A 81 14.61 -31.71 0.07
C GLU A 81 14.62 -32.75 1.21
N SER A 82 15.42 -32.55 2.26
CA SER A 82 15.34 -33.40 3.45
C SER A 82 13.98 -33.26 4.15
N THR A 83 13.55 -34.30 4.88
CA THR A 83 12.25 -34.34 5.58
C THR A 83 12.33 -33.84 7.03
N GLY A 84 13.40 -33.11 7.38
CA GLY A 84 13.71 -32.68 8.73
C GLY A 84 12.55 -31.99 9.46
N LYS A 85 12.31 -32.37 10.72
CA LYS A 85 11.18 -31.93 11.56
C LYS A 85 11.62 -30.98 12.69
N THR A 86 12.66 -30.19 12.46
CA THR A 86 13.30 -29.37 13.50
C THR A 86 13.28 -27.89 13.12
N PHE A 87 12.99 -27.03 14.09
CA PHE A 87 13.14 -25.59 13.98
C PHE A 87 14.41 -25.17 14.71
N TYR A 88 15.19 -24.26 14.12
CA TYR A 88 16.50 -23.87 14.63
C TYR A 88 16.52 -22.38 14.96
N ILE A 89 17.09 -22.05 16.11
CA ILE A 89 17.44 -20.68 16.51
C ILE A 89 18.96 -20.61 16.63
N ILE A 90 19.57 -19.65 15.95
CA ILE A 90 21.02 -19.43 15.98
C ILE A 90 21.37 -18.72 17.29
N VAL A 91 22.10 -19.39 18.18
CA VAL A 91 22.58 -18.81 19.45
C VAL A 91 23.94 -18.17 19.24
N LYS A 92 24.85 -18.86 18.54
CA LYS A 92 26.19 -18.39 18.19
C LYS A 92 26.55 -18.90 16.79
N GLY A 93 27.38 -18.12 16.09
CA GLY A 93 27.84 -18.42 14.73
C GLY A 93 26.93 -17.84 13.64
N SER A 94 27.21 -18.21 12.40
CA SER A 94 26.48 -17.74 11.22
C SER A 94 26.35 -18.83 10.16
N VAL A 95 25.25 -18.77 9.41
CA VAL A 95 24.93 -19.74 8.35
C VAL A 95 24.60 -19.02 7.05
N THR A 96 24.77 -19.72 5.92
CA THR A 96 24.36 -19.27 4.60
C THR A 96 23.18 -20.09 4.11
N VAL A 97 22.20 -19.40 3.50
CA VAL A 97 20.99 -20.01 2.93
C VAL A 97 21.17 -20.20 1.44
N TYR A 98 21.03 -21.44 0.99
CA TYR A 98 21.21 -21.83 -0.41
C TYR A 98 19.90 -22.40 -0.99
N ILE A 99 19.51 -21.96 -2.18
CA ILE A 99 18.34 -22.48 -2.92
C ILE A 99 18.81 -23.01 -4.28
N PRO A 100 18.24 -24.11 -4.81
CA PRO A 100 18.60 -24.62 -6.13
C PRO A 100 18.38 -23.57 -7.24
N ASP A 101 19.35 -23.47 -8.14
CA ASP A 101 19.27 -22.61 -9.32
C ASP A 101 18.41 -23.27 -10.41
N ASN A 102 17.12 -22.93 -10.43
CA ASN A 102 16.19 -23.43 -11.43
C ASN A 102 16.23 -22.65 -12.77
N ARG A 103 17.22 -21.78 -12.99
CA ARG A 103 17.35 -21.08 -14.27
C ARG A 103 17.79 -22.06 -15.36
N PRO A 104 17.18 -22.00 -16.56
CA PRO A 104 17.62 -22.83 -17.68
C PRO A 104 19.09 -22.50 -17.99
N ASN A 105 19.94 -23.52 -17.95
CA ASN A 105 21.37 -23.39 -18.18
C ASN A 105 21.59 -23.05 -19.68
N ILE A 106 21.70 -21.77 -20.03
CA ILE A 106 21.77 -21.28 -21.44
C ILE A 106 22.97 -21.89 -22.19
N SER A 107 24.04 -22.27 -21.48
CA SER A 107 25.18 -23.00 -22.04
C SER A 107 24.78 -24.34 -22.68
N ARG A 108 23.67 -24.98 -22.28
CA ARG A 108 23.14 -26.19 -22.97
C ARG A 108 22.65 -25.89 -24.39
N ILE A 109 22.03 -24.74 -24.64
CA ILE A 109 21.45 -24.40 -25.96
C ILE A 109 22.56 -24.19 -26.98
N VAL A 110 23.70 -23.64 -26.57
CA VAL A 110 24.83 -23.36 -27.47
C VAL A 110 25.68 -24.61 -27.70
N THR A 111 25.87 -25.46 -26.69
CA THR A 111 26.73 -26.65 -26.81
C THR A 111 26.04 -27.84 -27.48
N GLN A 112 24.70 -27.96 -27.39
CA GLN A 112 23.95 -29.03 -28.07
C GLN A 112 23.97 -28.90 -29.61
N ARG A 113 24.23 -27.72 -30.17
CA ARG A 113 24.41 -27.56 -31.62
C ARG A 113 25.79 -28.01 -32.14
N ARG A 114 26.72 -28.40 -31.26
CA ARG A 114 28.11 -28.75 -31.63
C ARG A 114 28.58 -30.16 -31.26
N ALA A 115 27.74 -30.99 -30.65
CA ALA A 115 28.16 -32.33 -30.19
C ALA A 115 27.20 -33.44 -30.65
N THR A 116 27.19 -33.72 -31.94
CA THR A 116 27.02 -35.11 -32.42
C THR A 116 28.31 -35.86 -32.08
N PHE A 117 28.19 -37.02 -31.43
CA PHE A 117 29.25 -37.94 -30.97
C PHE A 117 30.03 -37.55 -29.70
N LYS A 118 29.53 -37.99 -28.53
CA LYS A 118 30.26 -38.90 -27.62
C LYS A 118 29.41 -39.32 -26.42
N THR A 119 29.18 -40.63 -26.35
CA THR A 119 29.10 -41.54 -25.20
C THR A 119 28.34 -41.11 -23.93
N SER A 120 27.31 -41.92 -23.65
CA SER A 120 26.61 -42.10 -22.39
C SER A 120 27.58 -42.39 -21.22
N LEU A 121 27.89 -41.36 -20.46
CA LEU A 121 28.34 -41.44 -19.07
C LEU A 121 27.33 -40.62 -18.27
N GLU A 122 26.68 -41.26 -17.31
CA GLU A 122 25.79 -40.61 -16.35
C GLU A 122 26.62 -39.64 -15.51
N GLN A 123 26.82 -38.44 -16.03
CA GLN A 123 27.29 -37.31 -15.25
C GLN A 123 26.12 -36.94 -14.32
N HIS A 124 26.20 -37.35 -13.06
CA HIS A 124 25.41 -36.74 -12.00
C HIS A 124 25.75 -35.24 -11.99
N GLU A 125 24.95 -34.45 -12.72
CA GLU A 125 25.09 -32.99 -12.71
C GLU A 125 24.84 -32.50 -11.29
N GLU A 126 25.90 -32.03 -10.63
CA GLU A 126 25.78 -31.40 -9.32
C GLU A 126 24.78 -30.23 -9.40
N MET A 127 23.72 -30.33 -8.60
CA MET A 127 22.71 -29.29 -8.50
C MET A 127 23.38 -27.99 -8.06
N LYS A 128 23.31 -26.96 -8.91
CA LYS A 128 23.85 -25.63 -8.56
C LYS A 128 22.95 -24.95 -7.55
N PHE A 129 23.56 -24.31 -6.56
CA PHE A 129 22.86 -23.53 -5.55
C PHE A 129 23.19 -22.04 -5.67
N ILE A 130 22.20 -21.20 -5.41
CA ILE A 130 22.34 -19.75 -5.32
C ILE A 130 22.37 -19.35 -3.84
N ASP A 131 23.32 -18.49 -3.47
CA ASP A 131 23.38 -17.84 -2.16
C ASP A 131 22.26 -16.81 -2.02
N MET A 132 21.40 -16.99 -1.01
CA MET A 132 20.26 -16.14 -0.70
C MET A 132 20.54 -15.17 0.46
N GLY A 133 21.73 -15.24 1.06
CA GLY A 133 22.20 -14.41 2.16
C GLY A 133 22.53 -15.20 3.43
N HIS A 134 23.07 -14.45 4.40
CA HIS A 134 23.56 -14.99 5.67
C HIS A 134 22.59 -14.72 6.84
N LEU A 135 22.52 -15.66 7.78
CA LEU A 135 21.78 -15.54 9.03
C LEU A 135 22.74 -15.66 10.21
N GLY A 136 22.71 -14.70 11.12
CA GLY A 136 23.54 -14.66 12.34
C GLY A 136 22.75 -14.88 13.64
N PRO A 137 23.38 -14.62 14.80
CA PRO A 137 22.78 -14.86 16.12
C PRO A 137 21.41 -14.19 16.31
N GLY A 138 20.50 -14.89 16.98
CA GLY A 138 19.12 -14.50 17.23
C GLY A 138 18.16 -14.70 16.04
N ARG A 139 18.68 -15.04 14.85
CA ARG A 139 17.87 -15.44 13.69
C ARG A 139 17.46 -16.91 13.82
N ASN A 140 16.49 -17.31 13.02
CA ASN A 140 15.94 -18.65 13.03
C ASN A 140 15.61 -19.13 11.62
N PHE A 141 15.48 -20.45 11.45
CA PHE A 141 15.13 -21.09 10.19
C PHE A 141 14.46 -22.46 10.42
N GLY A 142 13.77 -22.95 9.39
CA GLY A 142 13.17 -24.28 9.38
C GLY A 142 11.70 -24.35 9.83
N GLU A 143 11.06 -23.20 9.94
CA GLU A 143 9.66 -23.00 10.29
C GLU A 143 8.71 -23.65 9.28
N ARG A 144 8.99 -23.53 7.99
CA ARG A 144 8.10 -24.01 6.91
C ARG A 144 7.86 -25.51 6.99
N ALA A 145 8.90 -26.31 7.19
CA ALA A 145 8.76 -27.76 7.30
C ALA A 145 8.06 -28.19 8.60
N CYS A 146 8.27 -27.46 9.71
CA CYS A 146 7.55 -27.71 10.96
C CYS A 146 6.05 -27.42 10.83
N LEU A 147 5.69 -26.33 10.16
CA LEU A 147 4.29 -25.94 9.92
C LEU A 147 3.61 -26.85 8.90
N THR A 148 4.20 -27.02 7.71
CA THR A 148 3.53 -27.67 6.57
C THR A 148 3.80 -29.15 6.48
N GLY A 149 4.91 -29.63 7.03
CA GLY A 149 5.40 -30.99 6.82
C GLY A 149 5.96 -31.30 5.45
N LYS A 150 6.08 -30.29 4.60
CA LYS A 150 6.72 -30.43 3.29
C LYS A 150 8.26 -30.55 3.45
N PRO A 151 8.95 -31.11 2.44
CA PRO A 151 10.41 -31.14 2.39
C PRO A 151 11.05 -29.75 2.55
N ARG A 152 12.33 -29.73 2.93
CA ARG A 152 13.12 -28.50 3.05
C ARG A 152 13.33 -27.87 1.68
N MET A 153 13.08 -26.57 1.58
CA MET A 153 13.17 -25.83 0.31
C MET A 153 14.52 -25.12 0.12
N ALA A 154 15.42 -25.24 1.09
CA ALA A 154 16.73 -24.59 1.08
C ALA A 154 17.73 -25.46 1.84
N ARG A 155 18.99 -25.40 1.41
CA ARG A 155 20.15 -25.91 2.13
C ARG A 155 20.67 -24.81 3.08
N ILE A 156 21.08 -25.20 4.28
CA ILE A 156 21.67 -24.31 5.29
C ILE A 156 23.06 -24.82 5.63
N GLN A 157 24.08 -24.00 5.35
CA GLN A 157 25.48 -24.35 5.61
C GLN A 157 26.09 -23.42 6.66
N CYS A 158 26.85 -23.97 7.60
CA CYS A 158 27.53 -23.21 8.64
C CYS A 158 28.78 -22.52 8.08
N ASN A 159 28.92 -21.21 8.28
CA ASN A 159 30.10 -20.45 7.88
C ASN A 159 31.23 -20.53 8.92
N GLU A 160 30.87 -20.89 10.14
CA GLU A 160 31.72 -21.03 11.32
C GLU A 160 31.10 -22.04 12.30
N GLU A 161 31.73 -22.28 13.44
CA GLU A 161 31.14 -23.10 14.51
C GLU A 161 29.82 -22.49 14.99
N CYS A 162 28.74 -23.21 14.78
CA CYS A 162 27.39 -22.77 15.10
C CYS A 162 26.80 -23.53 16.29
N HIS A 163 26.12 -22.79 17.15
CA HIS A 163 25.39 -23.31 18.30
C HIS A 163 23.92 -23.00 18.09
N PHE A 164 23.09 -24.04 18.06
CA PHE A 164 21.66 -23.93 17.82
C PHE A 164 20.85 -24.32 19.04
N ALA A 165 19.77 -23.58 19.26
CA ALA A 165 18.68 -24.01 20.10
C ALA A 165 17.57 -24.56 19.20
N ILE A 166 17.25 -25.85 19.35
CA ILE A 166 16.37 -26.58 18.45
C ILE A 166 15.04 -26.94 19.10
N VAL A 167 13.98 -26.90 18.31
CA VAL A 167 12.61 -27.26 18.74
C VAL A 167 12.04 -28.29 17.76
N ARG A 168 11.54 -29.42 18.28
CA ARG A 168 10.92 -30.46 17.45
C ARG A 168 9.59 -29.99 16.92
N ARG A 169 9.16 -30.52 15.77
CA ARG A 169 7.93 -30.12 15.06
C ARG A 169 6.67 -30.10 15.92
N ASN A 170 6.46 -31.11 16.78
CA ASN A 170 5.25 -31.19 17.61
C ASN A 170 5.24 -30.06 18.65
N ASP A 171 6.36 -29.84 19.32
CA ASP A 171 6.56 -28.75 20.28
C ASP A 171 6.48 -27.40 19.57
N TYR A 172 7.08 -27.28 18.39
CA TYR A 172 7.02 -26.07 17.57
C TYR A 172 5.56 -25.72 17.22
N ARG A 173 4.76 -26.68 16.75
CA ARG A 173 3.37 -26.43 16.35
C ARG A 173 2.49 -26.01 17.51
N THR A 174 2.66 -26.64 18.66
CA THR A 174 1.85 -26.37 19.86
C THR A 174 2.27 -25.06 20.53
N ILE A 175 3.57 -24.76 20.57
CA ILE A 175 4.10 -23.62 21.32
C ILE A 175 4.29 -22.38 20.44
N ILE A 176 5.09 -22.47 19.36
CA ILE A 176 5.41 -21.32 18.49
C ILE A 176 4.34 -21.12 17.41
N GLY A 177 3.77 -22.22 16.90
CA GLY A 177 2.77 -22.21 15.84
C GLY A 177 1.52 -21.41 16.23
N ALA A 178 1.07 -21.55 17.48
CA ALA A 178 -0.06 -20.77 18.01
C ALA A 178 0.22 -19.26 17.99
N LEU A 179 1.40 -18.83 18.45
CA LEU A 179 1.80 -17.42 18.41
C LEU A 179 1.87 -16.88 16.98
N HIS A 180 2.48 -17.64 16.06
CA HIS A 180 2.54 -17.24 14.64
C HIS A 180 1.15 -17.11 14.05
N GLN A 181 0.26 -18.06 14.33
CA GLN A 181 -1.11 -18.05 13.85
C GLN A 181 -1.89 -16.86 14.43
N GLN A 182 -1.69 -16.53 15.71
CA GLN A 182 -2.30 -15.37 16.35
C GLN A 182 -1.79 -14.06 15.71
N LYS A 183 -0.48 -13.89 15.53
CA LYS A 183 0.11 -12.73 14.85
C LYS A 183 -0.42 -12.57 13.43
N LYS A 184 -0.53 -13.69 12.70
CA LYS A 184 -1.06 -13.76 11.33
C LYS A 184 -2.53 -13.37 11.27
N THR A 185 -3.34 -13.90 12.19
CA THR A 185 -4.78 -13.62 12.29
C THR A 185 -5.01 -12.15 12.66
N ALA A 186 -4.30 -11.63 13.65
CA ALA A 186 -4.38 -10.22 14.03
C ALA A 186 -4.00 -9.27 12.89
N LEU A 187 -2.98 -9.62 12.09
CA LEU A 187 -2.63 -8.85 10.90
C LEU A 187 -3.69 -8.98 9.81
N ALA A 188 -4.23 -10.17 9.55
CA ALA A 188 -5.31 -10.37 8.59
C ALA A 188 -6.57 -9.57 8.98
N GLU A 189 -6.95 -9.57 10.26
CA GLU A 189 -8.06 -8.76 10.80
C GLU A 189 -7.79 -7.27 10.67
N PHE A 190 -6.56 -6.82 10.92
CA PHE A 190 -6.16 -5.44 10.70
C PHE A 190 -6.29 -5.04 9.22
N LEU A 191 -5.80 -5.86 8.29
CA LEU A 191 -5.91 -5.61 6.86
C LEU A 191 -7.38 -5.61 6.39
N LYS A 192 -8.23 -6.43 7.00
CA LYS A 192 -9.67 -6.47 6.70
C LYS A 192 -10.40 -5.15 6.99
N GLN A 193 -9.84 -4.28 7.84
CA GLN A 193 -10.41 -2.95 8.10
C GLN A 193 -10.29 -2.00 6.90
N MET A 194 -9.49 -2.36 5.89
CA MET A 194 -9.27 -1.53 4.70
C MET A 194 -10.48 -1.61 3.75
N PRO A 195 -11.09 -0.48 3.34
CA PRO A 195 -12.36 -0.48 2.61
C PRO A 195 -12.37 -1.31 1.33
N PHE A 196 -11.26 -1.35 0.60
CA PHE A 196 -11.17 -1.99 -0.72
C PHE A 196 -10.80 -3.48 -0.67
N ILE A 197 -10.39 -4.03 0.48
CA ILE A 197 -10.15 -5.49 0.67
C ILE A 197 -10.97 -6.07 1.84
N SER A 198 -11.96 -5.32 2.33
CA SER A 198 -12.81 -5.72 3.45
C SER A 198 -13.62 -7.00 3.18
N HIS A 199 -13.92 -7.27 1.91
CA HIS A 199 -14.63 -8.47 1.45
C HIS A 199 -13.72 -9.70 1.31
N TRP A 200 -12.40 -9.55 1.44
CA TRP A 200 -11.49 -10.70 1.35
C TRP A 200 -11.63 -11.62 2.55
N SER A 201 -11.53 -12.92 2.30
CA SER A 201 -11.52 -13.93 3.35
C SER A 201 -10.27 -13.81 4.23
N ILE A 202 -10.38 -14.22 5.49
CA ILE A 202 -9.24 -14.28 6.42
C ILE A 202 -8.13 -15.17 5.87
N THR A 203 -8.48 -16.23 5.13
CA THR A 203 -7.51 -17.13 4.48
C THR A 203 -6.73 -16.44 3.35
N HIS A 204 -7.38 -15.60 2.55
CA HIS A 204 -6.70 -14.82 1.52
C HIS A 204 -5.81 -13.73 2.14
N LEU A 205 -6.34 -13.00 3.13
CA LEU A 205 -5.59 -11.99 3.87
C LEU A 205 -4.42 -12.59 4.66
N SER A 206 -4.54 -13.82 5.13
CA SER A 206 -3.46 -14.58 5.74
C SER A 206 -2.29 -14.80 4.77
N LYS A 207 -2.55 -15.06 3.48
CA LYS A 207 -1.46 -15.16 2.48
C LYS A 207 -0.80 -13.80 2.24
N LEU A 208 -1.60 -12.73 2.15
CA LEU A 208 -1.08 -11.37 2.05
C LEU A 208 -0.22 -11.02 3.27
N SER A 209 -0.64 -11.41 4.47
CA SER A 209 0.07 -11.11 5.72
C SER A 209 1.49 -11.69 5.80
N GLU A 210 1.80 -12.73 5.02
CA GLU A 210 3.14 -13.36 4.98
C GLU A 210 4.19 -12.48 4.28
N ILE A 211 3.76 -11.61 3.37
CA ILE A 211 4.66 -10.69 2.64
C ILE A 211 4.69 -9.28 3.25
N VAL A 212 4.04 -9.09 4.40
CA VAL A 212 4.02 -7.83 5.12
C VAL A 212 5.17 -7.78 6.11
N GLU A 213 5.98 -6.73 6.03
CA GLU A 213 7.04 -6.48 7.00
C GLU A 213 6.66 -5.32 7.91
N LYS A 214 7.12 -5.34 9.17
CA LYS A 214 6.95 -4.22 10.11
C LYS A 214 8.15 -3.28 10.04
N THR A 215 7.91 -1.98 10.20
CA THR A 215 8.97 -0.97 10.30
C THR A 215 8.57 0.05 11.36
N ALA A 216 9.43 0.23 12.36
CA ALA A 216 9.28 1.25 13.39
C ALA A 216 10.03 2.53 12.98
N LEU A 217 9.45 3.67 13.33
CA LEU A 217 10.02 5.00 13.11
C LEU A 217 9.90 5.84 14.38
N ILE A 218 10.94 6.61 14.67
CA ILE A 218 10.91 7.61 15.74
C ILE A 218 10.55 9.00 15.18
N ARG A 219 10.20 9.93 16.07
CA ARG A 219 9.82 11.31 15.71
C ARG A 219 10.80 11.93 14.71
N ASN A 220 10.24 12.60 13.70
CA ASN A 220 10.94 13.28 12.58
C ASN A 220 11.68 12.35 11.61
N GLN A 221 11.70 11.04 11.81
CA GLN A 221 12.24 10.10 10.84
C GLN A 221 11.33 10.05 9.60
N TYR A 222 11.94 10.05 8.43
CA TYR A 222 11.22 10.00 7.16
C TYR A 222 10.84 8.56 6.84
N LEU A 223 9.56 8.37 6.53
CA LEU A 223 9.07 7.14 5.91
C LEU A 223 9.33 7.16 4.40
N ILE A 224 9.06 8.31 3.77
CA ILE A 224 9.27 8.54 2.34
C ILE A 224 9.78 9.97 2.18
N LYS A 225 10.82 10.17 1.36
CA LYS A 225 11.21 11.51 0.93
C LYS A 225 10.63 11.78 -0.46
N GLU A 226 10.33 13.04 -0.73
CA GLU A 226 9.83 13.48 -2.04
C GLU A 226 10.87 13.24 -3.13
N LYS A 227 10.43 12.86 -4.34
CA LYS A 227 11.27 12.58 -5.53
C LYS A 227 12.18 11.36 -5.41
N GLU A 228 11.87 10.44 -4.51
CA GLU A 228 12.58 9.16 -4.38
C GLU A 228 11.78 8.02 -5.02
N PRO A 229 12.46 6.97 -5.52
CA PRO A 229 11.79 5.83 -6.11
C PRO A 229 11.00 5.04 -5.06
N LEU A 230 9.73 4.78 -5.35
CA LEU A 230 8.83 4.03 -4.48
C LEU A 230 8.94 2.53 -4.76
N LYS A 231 9.47 1.81 -3.77
CA LYS A 231 9.59 0.34 -3.80
C LYS A 231 8.46 -0.35 -3.04
N TYR A 232 7.88 0.33 -2.06
CA TYR A 232 6.94 -0.25 -1.10
C TYR A 232 5.67 0.61 -0.98
N ILE A 233 4.59 -0.07 -0.62
CA ILE A 233 3.38 0.52 -0.07
C ILE A 233 3.48 0.43 1.45
N TYR A 234 3.03 1.46 2.15
CA TYR A 234 3.02 1.49 3.61
C TYR A 234 1.61 1.62 4.15
N ILE A 235 1.30 0.91 5.24
CA ILE A 235 0.03 0.98 5.95
C ILE A 235 0.35 1.34 7.40
N ILE A 236 -0.25 2.42 7.91
CA ILE A 236 0.04 2.90 9.27
C ILE A 236 -0.59 1.96 10.28
N ARG A 237 0.23 1.31 11.11
CA ARG A 237 -0.19 0.43 12.20
C ARG A 237 -0.50 1.22 13.46
N SER A 238 0.40 2.13 13.84
CA SER A 238 0.30 2.95 15.06
C SER A 238 1.08 4.25 14.91
N GLY A 239 0.75 5.26 15.73
CA GLY A 239 1.32 6.59 15.65
C GLY A 239 0.69 7.50 14.60
N GLU A 240 1.21 8.72 14.52
CA GLU A 240 0.80 9.78 13.61
C GLU A 240 1.95 10.14 12.67
N PHE A 241 1.62 10.33 11.41
CA PHE A 241 2.56 10.68 10.36
C PHE A 241 2.13 11.98 9.69
N GLU A 242 3.08 12.83 9.34
CA GLU A 242 2.80 14.07 8.61
C GLU A 242 3.19 13.89 7.14
N THR A 243 2.24 14.15 6.24
CA THR A 243 2.49 14.26 4.80
C THR A 243 2.71 15.72 4.44
N PHE A 244 3.75 16.01 3.65
CA PHE A 244 4.03 17.38 3.22
C PHE A 244 4.67 17.41 1.84
N LYS A 245 4.57 18.57 1.18
CA LYS A 245 5.20 18.82 -0.12
C LYS A 245 6.14 20.01 -0.04
N THR A 246 7.31 19.86 -0.66
CA THR A 246 8.35 20.88 -0.66
C THR A 246 8.29 21.64 -1.97
N PHE A 247 8.06 22.95 -1.88
CA PHE A 247 8.08 23.81 -3.05
C PHE A 247 9.39 24.59 -3.11
N PRO A 248 10.05 24.66 -4.29
CA PRO A 248 11.14 25.60 -4.50
C PRO A 248 10.63 27.03 -4.29
N LYS A 249 11.47 27.93 -3.78
CA LYS A 249 11.08 29.34 -3.60
C LYS A 249 10.67 29.92 -4.97
N VAL A 250 9.45 30.42 -5.07
CA VAL A 250 8.95 31.24 -6.20
C VAL A 250 9.76 32.55 -6.36
N ASP A 251 10.62 32.85 -5.38
CA ASP A 251 11.39 34.08 -5.28
C ASP A 251 12.48 34.26 -6.35
N GLN A 252 13.12 33.23 -6.90
CA GLN A 252 14.28 33.48 -7.79
C GLN A 252 13.88 34.02 -9.17
N GLU A 253 12.81 33.52 -9.79
CA GLU A 253 12.35 34.02 -11.09
C GLU A 253 11.64 35.38 -10.98
N LEU A 254 10.84 35.58 -9.92
CA LEU A 254 10.19 36.87 -9.67
C LEU A 254 11.20 37.95 -9.27
N LYS A 255 12.20 37.64 -8.43
CA LYS A 255 13.24 38.62 -8.02
C LYS A 255 14.16 38.99 -9.18
N LYS A 256 14.50 38.05 -10.08
CA LYS A 256 15.32 38.34 -11.27
C LYS A 256 14.56 39.25 -12.25
N ARG A 257 13.29 38.94 -12.54
CA ARG A 257 12.44 39.79 -13.41
C ARG A 257 12.19 41.18 -12.83
N ASP A 258 11.88 41.31 -11.55
CA ASP A 258 11.63 42.61 -10.93
C ASP A 258 12.91 43.44 -10.78
N TYR A 259 14.07 42.82 -10.48
CA TYR A 259 15.36 43.49 -10.44
C TYR A 259 15.79 43.97 -11.84
N ASP A 260 15.66 43.10 -12.85
CA ASP A 260 16.00 43.44 -14.24
C ASP A 260 15.11 44.58 -14.77
N GLN A 261 13.82 44.59 -14.42
CA GLN A 261 12.86 45.60 -14.90
C GLN A 261 12.90 46.92 -14.12
N LYS A 262 13.00 46.89 -12.78
CA LYS A 262 12.84 48.09 -11.93
C LYS A 262 14.16 48.71 -11.50
N VAL A 263 15.27 47.98 -11.56
CA VAL A 263 16.58 48.45 -11.08
C VAL A 263 17.60 48.48 -12.22
N LEU A 264 17.82 47.36 -12.91
CA LEU A 264 18.88 47.24 -13.91
C LEU A 264 18.57 48.02 -15.20
N LYS A 265 17.35 47.88 -15.77
CA LYS A 265 16.95 48.60 -16.99
C LYS A 265 16.93 50.13 -16.84
N PRO A 266 16.42 50.72 -15.73
CA PRO A 266 16.51 52.16 -15.49
C PRO A 266 17.96 52.63 -15.28
N MET A 267 18.77 51.90 -14.51
CA MET A 267 20.19 52.25 -14.30
C MET A 267 21.01 52.21 -15.60
N LEU A 268 20.75 51.22 -16.48
CA LEU A 268 21.40 51.11 -17.79
C LEU A 268 20.95 52.19 -18.80
N ARG A 269 19.78 52.81 -18.58
CA ARG A 269 19.32 53.99 -19.35
C ARG A 269 20.00 55.26 -18.88
N VAL A 270 20.15 55.45 -17.58
CA VAL A 270 20.82 56.63 -16.98
C VAL A 270 22.31 56.65 -17.33
N SER A 271 22.98 55.49 -17.37
CA SER A 271 24.41 55.42 -17.73
C SER A 271 24.73 55.82 -19.18
N ARG A 272 23.74 55.83 -20.09
CA ARG A 272 23.89 56.28 -21.49
C ARG A 272 23.67 57.78 -21.67
N LEU A 273 23.10 58.47 -20.67
CA LEU A 273 22.75 59.89 -20.74
C LEU A 273 23.69 60.79 -19.93
N CYS A 274 24.64 60.22 -19.19
CA CYS A 274 25.59 60.98 -18.36
C CYS A 274 26.94 61.22 -19.06
N SER A 275 27.45 62.45 -18.94
CA SER A 275 28.77 62.87 -19.41
C SER A 275 29.92 62.12 -18.68
N PRO A 276 31.14 62.06 -19.26
CA PRO A 276 32.26 61.30 -18.70
C PRO A 276 32.64 61.71 -17.26
N GLN A 277 32.49 62.98 -16.90
CA GLN A 277 32.84 63.52 -15.58
C GLN A 277 31.91 63.01 -14.45
N ALA A 278 30.63 62.76 -14.74
CA ALA A 278 29.65 62.26 -13.76
C ALA A 278 29.87 60.78 -13.37
N LYS A 279 30.63 60.02 -14.18
CA LYS A 279 30.88 58.58 -13.96
C LYS A 279 31.89 58.30 -12.84
N LYS A 280 32.76 59.26 -12.47
CA LYS A 280 33.72 59.10 -11.36
C LYS A 280 33.06 59.26 -9.98
N ASN A 281 32.15 60.21 -9.81
CA ASN A 281 31.46 60.43 -8.51
C ASN A 281 30.38 59.37 -8.23
N HIS A 282 29.80 58.74 -9.27
CA HIS A 282 28.79 57.70 -9.12
C HIS A 282 29.32 56.34 -8.64
N LYS A 283 30.61 56.04 -8.81
CA LYS A 283 31.20 54.77 -8.33
C LYS A 283 31.21 54.68 -6.80
N ASN A 284 31.44 55.81 -6.11
CA ASN A 284 31.42 55.87 -4.64
C ASN A 284 30.00 55.84 -4.05
N ALA A 285 28.99 56.27 -4.82
CA ALA A 285 27.58 56.12 -4.45
C ALA A 285 27.05 54.69 -4.68
N LEU A 286 27.54 53.99 -5.71
CA LEU A 286 27.21 52.60 -6.01
C LEU A 286 27.74 51.63 -4.94
N THR A 287 28.91 51.89 -4.37
CA THR A 287 29.46 51.08 -3.26
C THR A 287 28.73 51.33 -1.94
N ASN A 288 28.28 52.55 -1.65
CA ASN A 288 27.47 52.84 -0.45
C ASN A 288 26.00 52.40 -0.57
N ALA A 289 25.46 52.27 -1.79
CA ALA A 289 24.16 51.64 -2.04
C ALA A 289 24.17 50.11 -1.83
N LEU A 290 25.35 49.49 -1.62
CA LEU A 290 25.48 48.10 -1.19
C LEU A 290 25.16 47.89 0.30
N PHE A 291 24.75 48.93 1.03
CA PHE A 291 24.04 48.76 2.31
C PHE A 291 22.67 48.09 2.06
N VAL A 292 22.73 46.77 1.90
CA VAL A 292 21.64 45.81 2.02
C VAL A 292 20.83 46.21 3.25
N SER A 293 19.69 46.86 3.02
CA SER A 293 18.82 47.34 4.09
C SER A 293 18.55 46.21 5.11
N PRO A 294 18.28 46.52 6.40
CA PRO A 294 17.94 45.50 7.40
C PRO A 294 16.81 44.56 6.95
N ARG A 295 15.91 45.04 6.08
CA ARG A 295 14.86 44.25 5.41
C ARG A 295 15.42 43.09 4.58
N MET A 296 16.56 43.26 3.92
CA MET A 296 17.18 42.27 3.05
C MET A 296 18.01 41.23 3.86
N LYS A 297 18.58 41.58 5.02
CA LYS A 297 19.16 40.62 5.98
C LYS A 297 18.13 39.60 6.50
N ILE A 298 16.88 40.02 6.71
CA ILE A 298 15.78 39.12 7.10
C ILE A 298 15.48 38.08 5.99
N PHE A 299 15.63 38.45 4.71
CA PHE A 299 15.40 37.52 3.59
C PHE A 299 16.43 36.39 3.49
N PHE A 300 17.66 36.60 3.97
CA PHE A 300 18.70 35.55 4.01
C PHE A 300 18.44 34.49 5.09
N ASN A 301 17.67 34.82 6.14
CA ASN A 301 17.33 33.90 7.23
C ASN A 301 16.02 33.11 7.01
N LEU A 302 15.33 33.26 5.87
CA LEU A 302 14.18 32.40 5.55
C LEU A 302 14.62 31.04 4.99
N PRO A 303 14.11 29.91 5.51
CA PRO A 303 14.51 28.57 5.09
C PRO A 303 14.46 28.42 3.56
N LYS A 304 15.49 27.76 3.00
CA LYS A 304 15.75 27.66 1.56
C LYS A 304 14.60 27.01 0.77
N THR A 305 13.73 26.25 1.43
CA THR A 305 12.56 25.58 0.84
C THR A 305 11.30 25.83 1.69
N ARG A 306 10.12 25.92 1.04
CA ARG A 306 8.84 26.02 1.75
C ARG A 306 8.19 24.64 1.80
N ARG A 307 7.96 24.13 3.01
CA ARG A 307 7.21 22.88 3.24
C ARG A 307 5.76 23.24 3.52
N ILE A 308 4.84 22.54 2.85
CA ILE A 308 3.40 22.67 3.06
C ILE A 308 2.91 21.35 3.63
N SER A 309 2.34 21.39 4.83
CA SER A 309 1.68 20.22 5.40
C SER A 309 0.44 19.92 4.58
N LEU A 310 0.38 18.71 4.04
CA LEU A 310 -0.76 18.21 3.29
C LEU A 310 -1.77 17.50 4.18
N GLY A 311 -1.39 17.05 5.38
CA GLY A 311 -2.28 16.41 6.34
C GLY A 311 -1.55 15.43 7.23
N SER A 312 -2.20 15.01 8.31
CA SER A 312 -1.76 13.91 9.16
C SER A 312 -2.38 12.59 8.71
N LEU A 313 -1.63 11.52 8.90
CA LEU A 313 -2.03 10.17 8.63
C LEU A 313 -1.99 9.34 9.91
N SER A 314 -2.97 8.46 10.09
CA SER A 314 -3.19 7.67 11.31
C SER A 314 -3.48 6.20 11.00
N LYS A 315 -3.59 5.38 12.07
CA LYS A 315 -3.82 3.94 12.00
C LYS A 315 -4.90 3.54 10.96
N GLY A 316 -4.52 2.62 10.08
CA GLY A 316 -5.33 2.04 8.99
C GLY A 316 -5.15 2.72 7.62
N GLN A 317 -4.46 3.86 7.57
CA GLN A 317 -4.28 4.61 6.32
C GLN A 317 -3.05 4.18 5.54
N ILE A 318 -3.14 4.34 4.22
CA ILE A 318 -2.11 3.92 3.28
C ILE A 318 -1.30 5.12 2.84
N VAL A 319 -0.01 4.87 2.64
CA VAL A 319 0.92 5.77 2.00
C VAL A 319 1.34 5.17 0.66
N SER A 320 1.51 6.03 -0.35
CA SER A 320 1.92 5.65 -1.71
C SER A 320 0.82 5.04 -2.60
N GLU A 321 -0.46 5.15 -2.24
CA GLU A 321 -1.56 4.66 -3.09
C GLU A 321 -1.70 5.44 -4.42
N ASN A 322 -1.27 6.70 -4.44
CA ASN A 322 -1.39 7.64 -5.55
C ASN A 322 -0.38 7.36 -6.68
N ASP A 323 0.74 6.74 -6.33
CA ASP A 323 1.86 6.52 -7.24
C ASP A 323 1.83 5.11 -7.86
N ALA A 324 0.80 4.31 -7.54
CA ALA A 324 0.57 2.97 -8.07
C ALA A 324 0.21 2.94 -9.57
N HIS A 325 -0.23 4.07 -10.14
CA HIS A 325 -0.72 4.17 -11.53
C HIS A 325 0.33 4.65 -12.55
N GLY A 326 1.62 4.71 -12.21
CA GLY A 326 2.69 4.78 -13.22
C GLY A 326 3.95 5.56 -12.86
N SER A 327 3.86 6.58 -12.00
CA SER A 327 5.06 7.27 -11.50
C SER A 327 5.63 6.49 -10.32
N LYS A 328 6.67 5.68 -10.54
CA LYS A 328 7.40 5.00 -9.45
C LYS A 328 8.20 5.96 -8.57
N ILE A 329 7.84 7.25 -8.51
CA ILE A 329 8.55 8.32 -7.83
C ILE A 329 7.56 9.02 -6.90
N SER A 330 7.97 9.23 -5.65
CA SER A 330 7.15 9.89 -4.65
C SER A 330 6.88 11.36 -4.98
N THR A 331 5.61 11.74 -4.96
CA THR A 331 5.19 13.13 -5.20
C THR A 331 5.11 14.00 -3.94
N VAL A 332 5.20 13.36 -2.77
CA VAL A 332 5.09 13.93 -1.43
C VAL A 332 6.11 13.28 -0.49
N ALA A 333 6.46 13.97 0.60
CA ALA A 333 7.25 13.40 1.69
C ALA A 333 6.35 13.03 2.87
N VAL A 334 6.70 11.97 3.59
CA VAL A 334 6.00 11.50 4.80
C VAL A 334 7.02 11.25 5.90
N LYS A 335 6.75 11.76 7.10
CA LYS A 335 7.60 11.56 8.28
C LYS A 335 6.77 11.22 9.52
N CYS A 336 7.37 10.53 10.48
CA CYS A 336 6.75 10.25 11.77
C CYS A 336 6.65 11.54 12.61
N ARG A 337 5.47 11.81 13.17
CA ARG A 337 5.20 12.95 14.08
C ARG A 337 5.18 12.51 15.53
N SER A 338 4.65 11.33 15.83
CA SER A 338 4.64 10.75 17.18
C SER A 338 6.06 10.44 17.66
N SER A 339 6.23 10.27 18.99
CA SER A 339 7.50 9.80 19.58
C SER A 339 7.92 8.44 19.02
N ALA A 340 6.94 7.55 18.85
CA ALA A 340 7.06 6.26 18.18
C ALA A 340 5.89 6.08 17.19
N GLY A 341 6.19 5.53 16.01
CA GLY A 341 5.19 5.16 15.02
C GLY A 341 5.60 3.88 14.31
N GLU A 342 4.62 3.07 13.94
CA GLU A 342 4.85 1.81 13.25
C GLU A 342 4.05 1.74 11.96
N VAL A 343 4.68 1.18 10.94
CA VAL A 343 4.06 0.91 9.65
C VAL A 343 4.27 -0.53 9.24
N TYR A 344 3.29 -1.06 8.53
CA TYR A 344 3.45 -2.24 7.70
C TYR A 344 3.95 -1.80 6.33
N ARG A 345 4.95 -2.49 5.78
CA ARG A 345 5.45 -2.28 4.42
C ARG A 345 5.27 -3.54 3.58
N ILE A 346 4.89 -3.37 2.33
CA ILE A 346 4.69 -4.46 1.36
C ILE A 346 5.35 -4.02 0.05
N ALA A 347 6.04 -4.93 -0.63
CA ALA A 347 6.59 -4.62 -1.95
C ALA A 347 5.45 -4.21 -2.91
N MET A 348 5.64 -3.11 -3.63
CA MET A 348 4.61 -2.51 -4.49
C MET A 348 4.08 -3.53 -5.51
N ASN A 349 4.98 -4.25 -6.18
CA ASN A 349 4.61 -5.23 -7.20
C ASN A 349 3.76 -6.37 -6.62
N ASP A 350 4.15 -6.87 -5.45
CA ASP A 350 3.44 -7.98 -4.81
C ASP A 350 2.03 -7.53 -4.41
N PHE A 351 1.91 -6.40 -3.70
CA PHE A 351 0.61 -5.88 -3.30
C PHE A 351 -0.33 -5.63 -4.48
N LEU A 352 0.17 -5.01 -5.56
CA LEU A 352 -0.62 -4.78 -6.77
C LEU A 352 -1.00 -6.10 -7.46
N SER A 353 -0.14 -7.11 -7.45
CA SER A 353 -0.46 -8.42 -8.02
C SER A 353 -1.60 -9.12 -7.27
N TYR A 354 -1.68 -8.94 -5.95
CA TYR A 354 -2.80 -9.43 -5.15
C TYR A 354 -4.09 -8.67 -5.46
N LEU A 355 -4.03 -7.33 -5.49
CA LEU A 355 -5.21 -6.50 -5.77
C LEU A 355 -5.78 -6.73 -7.17
N LYS A 356 -4.94 -6.81 -8.20
CA LYS A 356 -5.39 -6.93 -9.60
C LYS A 356 -6.08 -8.27 -9.91
N ARG A 357 -5.92 -9.28 -9.06
CA ARG A 357 -6.66 -10.56 -9.17
C ARG A 357 -8.13 -10.41 -8.81
N ASP A 358 -8.49 -9.34 -8.12
CA ASP A 358 -9.86 -9.03 -7.71
C ASP A 358 -10.28 -7.69 -8.33
N PRO A 359 -11.13 -7.70 -9.38
CA PRO A 359 -11.57 -6.49 -10.07
C PRO A 359 -12.25 -5.47 -9.15
N ASP A 360 -13.05 -5.93 -8.18
CA ASP A 360 -13.79 -5.05 -7.27
C ASP A 360 -12.82 -4.36 -6.29
N ALA A 361 -11.85 -5.11 -5.77
CA ALA A 361 -10.81 -4.55 -4.92
C ALA A 361 -9.96 -3.52 -5.68
N TRP A 362 -9.55 -3.85 -6.90
CA TRP A 362 -8.78 -2.96 -7.77
C TRP A 362 -9.52 -1.68 -8.11
N GLN A 363 -10.82 -1.77 -8.43
CA GLN A 363 -11.66 -0.61 -8.70
C GLN A 363 -11.76 0.29 -7.47
N LYS A 364 -12.12 -0.25 -6.30
CA LYS A 364 -12.24 0.51 -5.05
C LYS A 364 -10.91 1.16 -4.66
N PHE A 365 -9.79 0.46 -4.82
CA PHE A 365 -8.45 1.02 -4.58
C PHE A 365 -8.14 2.18 -5.55
N SER A 366 -8.44 2.02 -6.83
CA SER A 366 -8.22 3.05 -7.85
C SER A 366 -9.09 4.29 -7.62
N GLU A 367 -10.35 4.12 -7.20
CA GLU A 367 -11.23 5.22 -6.80
C GLU A 367 -10.68 5.97 -5.58
N HIS A 368 -10.18 5.24 -4.58
CA HIS A 368 -9.60 5.81 -3.37
C HIS A 368 -8.37 6.69 -3.69
N SER A 369 -7.43 6.12 -4.45
CA SER A 369 -6.22 6.79 -4.91
C SER A 369 -6.54 8.09 -5.69
N LYS A 370 -7.46 8.02 -6.67
CA LYS A 370 -7.91 9.20 -7.42
C LYS A 370 -8.53 10.29 -6.55
N ALA A 371 -9.30 9.91 -5.53
CA ALA A 371 -9.93 10.88 -4.63
C ALA A 371 -8.89 11.62 -3.78
N LYS A 372 -7.91 10.89 -3.24
CA LYS A 372 -6.81 11.47 -2.46
C LYS A 372 -5.94 12.39 -3.32
N ASP A 373 -5.63 12.00 -4.56
CA ASP A 373 -4.92 12.86 -5.51
C ASP A 373 -5.65 14.16 -5.79
N LYS A 374 -6.96 14.09 -6.08
CA LYS A 374 -7.78 15.29 -6.29
C LYS A 374 -7.72 16.23 -5.08
N GLU A 375 -7.78 15.70 -3.88
CA GLU A 375 -7.70 16.49 -2.64
C GLU A 375 -6.33 17.16 -2.46
N ILE A 376 -5.24 16.41 -2.69
CA ILE A 376 -3.87 16.96 -2.64
C ILE A 376 -3.72 18.08 -3.67
N ILE A 377 -4.15 17.86 -4.91
CA ILE A 377 -4.11 18.86 -5.99
C ILE A 377 -4.90 20.10 -5.61
N ALA A 378 -6.11 19.93 -5.04
CA ALA A 378 -6.95 21.03 -4.59
C ALA A 378 -6.27 21.85 -3.48
N ARG A 379 -5.66 21.20 -2.48
CA ARG A 379 -4.90 21.89 -1.40
C ARG A 379 -3.71 22.66 -1.93
N VAL A 380 -2.92 22.05 -2.81
CA VAL A 380 -1.77 22.71 -3.45
C VAL A 380 -2.23 23.92 -4.28
N SER A 381 -3.34 23.79 -5.02
CA SER A 381 -3.92 24.88 -5.80
C SER A 381 -4.44 26.02 -4.93
N ASN A 382 -5.16 25.70 -3.85
CA ASN A 382 -5.66 26.70 -2.89
C ASN A 382 -4.50 27.46 -2.25
N TYR A 383 -3.46 26.76 -1.81
CA TYR A 383 -2.25 27.39 -1.29
C TYR A 383 -1.63 28.35 -2.32
N ARG A 384 -1.48 27.92 -3.58
CA ARG A 384 -0.94 28.79 -4.65
C ARG A 384 -1.81 30.05 -4.88
N LYS A 385 -3.14 29.95 -4.74
CA LYS A 385 -4.06 31.10 -4.83
C LYS A 385 -3.89 32.03 -3.64
N GLN A 386 -3.91 31.51 -2.42
CA GLN A 386 -3.72 32.30 -1.19
C GLN A 386 -2.37 33.00 -1.17
N PHE A 387 -1.31 32.32 -1.61
CA PHE A 387 0.02 32.92 -1.72
C PHE A 387 0.08 34.06 -2.73
N ARG A 388 -0.53 33.90 -3.92
CA ARG A 388 -0.64 34.99 -4.92
C ARG A 388 -1.41 36.19 -4.39
N ASN A 389 -2.51 35.96 -3.67
CA ASN A 389 -3.32 37.01 -3.06
C ASN A 389 -2.56 37.74 -1.93
N PHE A 390 -1.81 37.01 -1.10
CA PHE A 390 -0.95 37.60 -0.08
C PHE A 390 0.17 38.44 -0.72
N SER A 391 0.82 37.94 -1.77
CA SER A 391 1.89 38.63 -2.48
C SER A 391 1.44 39.90 -3.19
N SER A 392 0.18 39.96 -3.64
CA SER A 392 -0.39 41.14 -4.32
C SER A 392 -0.93 42.19 -3.36
N LYS A 393 -1.53 41.79 -2.23
CA LYS A 393 -2.16 42.71 -1.27
C LYS A 393 -1.21 43.28 -0.21
N ASN A 394 -0.19 42.53 0.21
CA ASN A 394 0.72 42.96 1.28
C ASN A 394 2.14 43.15 0.72
N ARG A 395 2.66 44.39 0.75
CA ARG A 395 4.12 44.62 0.69
C ARG A 395 4.78 43.87 1.84
N LEU A 396 5.27 42.66 1.56
CA LEU A 396 5.88 41.64 2.44
C LEU A 396 6.45 42.18 3.77
N GLN A 397 5.59 42.41 4.76
CA GLN A 397 6.01 42.72 6.12
C GLN A 397 6.20 41.42 6.92
N PRO A 398 7.31 41.23 7.67
CA PRO A 398 7.65 39.97 8.32
C PRO A 398 6.61 39.48 9.35
N LYS A 399 5.95 40.42 10.05
CA LYS A 399 4.89 40.11 11.03
C LYS A 399 3.65 39.50 10.37
N ASN A 400 3.31 39.93 9.16
CA ASN A 400 2.15 39.45 8.40
C ASN A 400 2.43 38.09 7.74
N LEU A 401 3.71 37.77 7.48
CA LEU A 401 4.09 36.49 6.91
C LEU A 401 4.03 35.35 7.93
N LYS A 402 4.49 35.57 9.18
CA LYS A 402 4.41 34.54 10.25
C LYS A 402 2.95 34.20 10.60
N SER A 403 2.08 35.19 10.68
CA SER A 403 0.64 35.00 10.94
C SER A 403 -0.07 34.33 9.76
N PHE A 404 0.22 34.74 8.53
CA PHE A 404 -0.30 34.07 7.32
C PHE A 404 0.14 32.60 7.23
N LEU A 405 1.42 32.30 7.52
CA LEU A 405 1.93 30.91 7.55
C LEU A 405 1.27 30.06 8.62
N ARG A 406 0.89 30.65 9.77
CA ARG A 406 0.13 29.96 10.82
C ARG A 406 -1.31 29.66 10.36
N ASN A 407 -1.93 30.56 9.61
CA ASN A 407 -3.29 30.42 9.08
C ASN A 407 -3.40 29.50 7.84
N LEU A 408 -2.28 29.23 7.16
CA LEU A 408 -2.20 28.32 6.01
C LEU A 408 -2.25 26.83 6.39
N ASN A 409 -2.06 26.51 7.67
CA ASN A 409 -2.26 25.17 8.22
C ASN A 409 -3.58 25.13 9.00
N PRO A 410 -4.76 25.16 8.34
CA PRO A 410 -6.01 24.96 9.05
C PRO A 410 -6.08 23.51 9.52
N ASN A 411 -6.57 23.32 10.75
CA ASN A 411 -7.00 22.09 11.42
C ASN A 411 -6.68 20.77 10.69
N GLU A 412 -5.88 19.93 11.34
CA GLU A 412 -5.57 18.55 10.93
C GLU A 412 -6.82 17.84 10.42
N LEU A 413 -6.84 17.53 9.11
CA LEU A 413 -7.92 16.74 8.56
C LEU A 413 -7.70 15.29 8.99
N ASP A 414 -8.56 14.80 9.88
CA ASP A 414 -8.66 13.38 10.14
C ASP A 414 -9.23 12.71 8.88
N VAL A 415 -8.35 12.10 8.08
CA VAL A 415 -8.72 11.39 6.84
C VAL A 415 -9.75 10.27 7.11
N ARG A 416 -9.96 9.83 8.37
CA ARG A 416 -11.09 8.96 8.74
C ARG A 416 -12.45 9.62 8.59
N ARG A 417 -12.57 10.94 8.82
CA ARG A 417 -13.81 11.69 8.53
C ARG A 417 -14.12 11.63 7.04
N THR A 418 -13.12 11.86 6.19
CA THR A 418 -13.29 11.78 4.73
C THR A 418 -13.72 10.38 4.29
N MET A 419 -13.15 9.31 4.87
CA MET A 419 -13.58 7.92 4.58
C MET A 419 -15.02 7.63 5.05
N ARG A 420 -15.38 8.04 6.28
CA ARG A 420 -16.76 7.85 6.79
C ARG A 420 -17.77 8.68 6.01
N GLU A 421 -17.41 9.90 5.60
CA GLU A 421 -18.24 10.78 4.78
C GLU A 421 -18.37 10.24 3.36
N ILE A 422 -17.32 9.68 2.76
CA ILE A 422 -17.41 9.03 1.44
C ILE A 422 -18.30 7.78 1.51
N VAL A 423 -18.18 6.95 2.56
CA VAL A 423 -19.05 5.78 2.77
C VAL A 423 -20.50 6.20 3.08
N LYS A 424 -20.71 7.20 3.94
CA LYS A 424 -22.06 7.75 4.23
C LYS A 424 -22.70 8.42 3.02
N ASN A 425 -21.94 9.21 2.26
CA ASN A 425 -22.40 9.85 1.03
C ASN A 425 -22.68 8.80 -0.04
N LYS A 426 -21.91 7.70 -0.09
CA LYS A 426 -22.22 6.58 -0.97
C LYS A 426 -23.46 5.81 -0.52
N ASN A 427 -23.68 5.52 0.77
CA ASN A 427 -24.91 4.87 1.24
C ASN A 427 -26.15 5.74 0.97
N ASN A 428 -26.06 7.06 1.15
CA ASN A 428 -27.11 8.00 0.76
C ASN A 428 -27.26 8.14 -0.76
N SER A 429 -26.17 7.97 -1.52
CA SER A 429 -26.26 7.94 -2.98
C SER A 429 -26.80 6.60 -3.49
N PHE A 430 -26.57 5.49 -2.79
CA PHE A 430 -27.05 4.15 -3.14
C PHE A 430 -28.55 4.05 -2.85
N THR A 431 -29.03 4.61 -1.73
CA THR A 431 -30.47 4.71 -1.44
C THR A 431 -31.17 5.71 -2.37
N ASN A 432 -30.53 6.83 -2.72
CA ASN A 432 -31.06 7.79 -3.72
C ASN A 432 -30.97 7.28 -5.16
N MET A 433 -29.99 6.42 -5.46
CA MET A 433 -29.84 5.79 -6.76
C MET A 433 -30.83 4.64 -6.87
N GLU A 434 -30.95 3.73 -5.89
CA GLU A 434 -32.00 2.71 -5.84
C GLU A 434 -33.41 3.30 -5.90
N THR A 435 -33.71 4.39 -5.19
CA THR A 435 -35.02 5.07 -5.33
C THR A 435 -35.20 5.74 -6.69
N LYS A 436 -34.15 6.27 -7.34
CA LYS A 436 -34.22 6.80 -8.71
C LYS A 436 -34.31 5.70 -9.77
N THR A 437 -33.58 4.60 -9.64
CA THR A 437 -33.66 3.45 -10.56
C THR A 437 -34.99 2.73 -10.38
N MET A 438 -35.49 2.59 -9.15
CA MET A 438 -36.81 2.01 -8.86
C MET A 438 -37.93 2.94 -9.35
N ASN A 439 -37.84 4.26 -9.16
CA ASN A 439 -38.81 5.20 -9.73
C ASN A 439 -38.73 5.31 -11.26
N SER A 440 -37.53 5.16 -11.85
CA SER A 440 -37.31 5.08 -13.30
C SER A 440 -37.90 3.80 -13.88
N GLN A 441 -37.65 2.65 -13.26
CA GLN A 441 -38.20 1.35 -13.66
C GLN A 441 -39.71 1.29 -13.44
N ILE A 442 -40.25 1.92 -12.38
CA ILE A 442 -41.70 2.08 -12.19
C ILE A 442 -42.29 3.02 -13.25
N ARG A 443 -41.58 4.08 -13.64
CA ARG A 443 -42.01 5.00 -14.72
C ARG A 443 -41.94 4.34 -16.09
N GLU A 444 -40.92 3.56 -16.39
CA GLU A 444 -40.80 2.76 -17.61
C GLU A 444 -41.84 1.64 -17.65
N LYS A 445 -42.09 0.93 -16.54
CA LYS A 445 -43.20 -0.04 -16.43
C LYS A 445 -44.56 0.63 -16.56
N ARG A 446 -44.77 1.84 -16.01
CA ARG A 446 -46.02 2.59 -16.19
C ARG A 446 -46.19 3.06 -17.63
N MET A 447 -45.13 3.55 -18.28
CA MET A 447 -45.15 3.95 -19.68
C MET A 447 -45.37 2.76 -20.61
N SER A 448 -44.77 1.59 -20.32
CA SER A 448 -44.99 0.36 -21.08
C SER A 448 -46.40 -0.20 -20.85
N LEU A 449 -46.95 -0.12 -19.64
CA LEU A 449 -48.35 -0.46 -19.37
C LEU A 449 -49.32 0.49 -20.10
N PHE A 450 -49.02 1.79 -20.18
CA PHE A 450 -49.81 2.77 -20.93
C PHE A 450 -49.76 2.53 -22.45
N THR A 451 -48.59 2.25 -23.03
CA THR A 451 -48.47 1.91 -24.46
C THR A 451 -49.09 0.55 -24.78
N THR A 452 -49.03 -0.41 -23.85
CA THR A 452 -49.70 -1.71 -24.01
C THR A 452 -51.23 -1.55 -23.95
N GLN A 453 -51.78 -0.73 -23.02
CA GLN A 453 -53.21 -0.41 -22.98
C GLN A 453 -53.69 0.37 -24.22
N ALA A 454 -52.90 1.31 -24.73
CA ALA A 454 -53.21 2.03 -25.97
C ALA A 454 -53.21 1.08 -27.18
N SER A 455 -52.28 0.13 -27.23
CA SER A 455 -52.20 -0.89 -28.28
C SER A 455 -53.40 -1.86 -28.22
N PHE A 456 -53.80 -2.30 -27.02
CA PHE A 456 -54.99 -3.13 -26.84
C PHE A 456 -56.29 -2.41 -27.22
N ARG A 457 -56.43 -1.12 -26.88
CA ARG A 457 -57.58 -0.31 -27.32
C ARG A 457 -57.64 -0.18 -28.85
N ASN A 458 -56.49 0.05 -29.50
CA ASN A 458 -56.39 0.16 -30.95
C ASN A 458 -56.74 -1.17 -31.66
N LEU A 459 -56.31 -2.31 -31.12
CA LEU A 459 -56.71 -3.65 -31.57
C LEU A 459 -58.23 -3.85 -31.45
N HIS A 460 -58.82 -3.48 -30.32
CA HIS A 460 -60.25 -3.65 -30.08
C HIS A 460 -61.10 -2.78 -31.04
N THR A 461 -60.66 -1.56 -31.36
CA THR A 461 -61.30 -0.72 -32.38
C THR A 461 -61.13 -1.26 -33.80
N SER A 462 -59.98 -1.86 -34.11
CA SER A 462 -59.70 -2.46 -35.42
C SER A 462 -60.56 -3.71 -35.65
N GLU A 463 -60.72 -4.55 -34.62
CA GLU A 463 -61.59 -5.72 -34.65
C GLU A 463 -63.07 -5.31 -34.79
N LYS A 464 -63.51 -4.26 -34.09
CA LYS A 464 -64.88 -3.72 -34.21
C LYS A 464 -65.16 -3.24 -35.63
N ARG A 465 -64.20 -2.54 -36.27
CA ARG A 465 -64.28 -2.09 -37.67
C ARG A 465 -64.36 -3.27 -38.65
N LEU A 466 -63.54 -4.30 -38.46
CA LEU A 466 -63.58 -5.53 -39.27
C LEU A 466 -64.93 -6.25 -39.14
N ARG A 467 -65.46 -6.40 -37.92
CA ARG A 467 -66.79 -6.99 -37.69
C ARG A 467 -67.91 -6.20 -38.38
N THR A 468 -67.87 -4.86 -38.32
CA THR A 468 -68.85 -4.02 -39.05
C THR A 468 -68.71 -4.13 -40.57
N SER A 469 -67.48 -4.21 -41.09
CA SER A 469 -67.24 -4.40 -42.53
C SER A 469 -67.77 -5.75 -43.01
N MET A 470 -67.50 -6.84 -42.26
CA MET A 470 -68.04 -8.16 -42.56
C MET A 470 -69.57 -8.22 -42.49
N LYS A 471 -70.19 -7.54 -41.50
CA LYS A 471 -71.66 -7.41 -41.43
C LYS A 471 -72.23 -6.69 -42.67
N ARG A 472 -71.61 -5.57 -43.10
CA ARG A 472 -72.02 -4.85 -44.31
C ARG A 472 -71.86 -5.70 -45.58
N SER A 473 -70.76 -6.46 -45.68
CA SER A 473 -70.54 -7.38 -46.80
C SER A 473 -71.59 -8.50 -46.84
N ARG A 474 -71.93 -9.09 -45.68
CA ARG A 474 -73.02 -10.08 -45.57
C ARG A 474 -74.38 -9.48 -45.92
N GLN A 475 -74.69 -8.27 -45.46
CA GLN A 475 -75.93 -7.57 -45.81
C GLN A 475 -76.01 -7.37 -47.33
N LYS A 476 -74.93 -6.87 -47.95
CA LYS A 476 -74.85 -6.61 -49.39
C LYS A 476 -75.02 -7.91 -50.21
N ARG A 477 -74.42 -9.02 -49.77
CA ARG A 477 -74.66 -10.36 -50.36
C ARG A 477 -76.12 -10.79 -50.22
N LYS A 478 -76.74 -10.58 -49.05
CA LYS A 478 -78.14 -10.95 -48.81
C LYS A 478 -79.09 -10.12 -49.70
N THR A 479 -78.85 -8.82 -49.85
CA THR A 479 -79.62 -7.96 -50.77
C THR A 479 -79.44 -8.38 -52.22
N LEU A 480 -78.22 -8.75 -52.64
CA LEU A 480 -77.95 -9.22 -53.99
C LEU A 480 -78.63 -10.57 -54.29
N LEU A 481 -78.69 -11.46 -53.28
CA LEU A 481 -79.39 -12.73 -53.37
C LEU A 481 -80.90 -12.54 -53.47
N MET A 482 -81.46 -11.62 -52.68
CA MET A 482 -82.88 -11.23 -52.75
C MET A 482 -83.23 -10.60 -54.09
N ALA A 483 -82.40 -9.69 -54.62
CA ALA A 483 -82.62 -9.11 -55.94
C ALA A 483 -82.57 -10.15 -57.08
N ARG A 484 -81.75 -11.21 -56.95
CA ARG A 484 -81.74 -12.35 -57.88
C ARG A 484 -82.99 -13.22 -57.75
N THR A 485 -83.48 -13.45 -56.54
CA THR A 485 -84.73 -14.23 -56.34
C THR A 485 -85.95 -13.44 -56.80
N SER A 486 -86.00 -12.11 -56.62
CA SER A 486 -87.07 -11.26 -57.16
C SER A 486 -87.07 -11.19 -58.69
N ARG A 487 -85.91 -11.24 -59.36
CA ARG A 487 -85.85 -11.36 -60.83
C ARG A 487 -86.32 -12.73 -61.32
N ASN A 488 -85.91 -13.80 -60.66
CA ASN A 488 -86.34 -15.14 -61.05
C ASN A 488 -87.84 -15.40 -60.78
N PHE A 489 -88.46 -14.71 -59.82
CA PHE A 489 -89.92 -14.74 -59.62
C PHE A 489 -90.69 -13.87 -60.63
N ALA A 490 -90.10 -12.76 -61.11
CA ALA A 490 -90.69 -11.93 -62.17
C ALA A 490 -90.58 -12.54 -63.58
N GLU A 491 -89.74 -13.57 -63.77
CA GLU A 491 -89.65 -14.39 -64.99
C GLU A 491 -90.57 -15.63 -64.96
N PHE A 492 -91.29 -15.88 -63.87
CA PHE A 492 -92.28 -16.97 -63.76
C PHE A 492 -93.75 -16.51 -63.83
N ASP A 493 -94.00 -15.19 -63.81
CA ASP A 493 -95.33 -14.57 -63.96
C ASP A 493 -95.47 -13.80 -65.30
N ASN A 494 -94.73 -14.21 -66.34
CA ASN A 494 -94.91 -13.80 -67.74
C ASN A 494 -94.90 -15.00 -68.68
#